data_AF-A0A958ELL9-F1
#
_entry.id   AF-A0A958ELL9-F1
#
_cell.length_a   1.000
_cell.length_b   1.000
_cell.length_c   1.000
_cell.angle_alpha   90.00
_cell.angle_beta   90.00
_cell.angle_gamma   90.00
#
_symmetry.space_group_name_H-M   'P 1'
#
loop_
_entity.id
_entity.type
_entity.pdbx_description
1 polymer ?
#
loop_
_entity_poly.entity_id
_entity_poly.type
_entity_poly.pdbx_seq_one_letter_code
_entity_poly.pdbx_strand_id
1 'polypeptide(L)'
;MYLAFSHLFILILLVACAQDTAVDNQTTEQETSKRDPFEPQFGDGFPYDGEKLIYTASWPSNWVVGHDGKPYISDRVKIYSNYASTNVRKQIAEAAESTIDSIFKFIEMDKSNFYSFQFHPDYTAGRIHIHADHNENPNSWGLAYRDGILIKSLEAPVYVNNPIFPRERWDLILNHELYHVFEFLLIANPLYQQGNSVWMREGGANYGAKHNKTQTLKALQDWQTLMADIPGQGNPIAIQVWNDFPAVIIGDKRTGEYYEFFELGVRYLLDPVGLGKTMTDLKQHYTNLGNGMSFANSFQSVFGISISYYQANYFDLMTAYLQNPDRQMGSSRYGKTD
;
A
#
# COMPACT_ATOMS: atom_id res chain seq x y z
N MET A 1 -22.48 41.51 5.35
CA MET A 1 -23.90 41.21 5.66
C MET A 1 -24.27 40.03 4.77
N TYR A 2 -24.48 38.85 5.39
CA TYR A 2 -25.18 37.60 4.99
C TYR A 2 -25.77 37.46 3.55
N LEU A 3 -25.89 36.32 2.85
CA LEU A 3 -25.85 34.84 3.02
C LEU A 3 -25.88 34.25 1.58
N ALA A 4 -25.08 33.24 1.20
CA ALA A 4 -25.35 31.78 1.19
C ALA A 4 -25.78 31.13 -0.16
N PHE A 5 -25.56 29.81 -0.22
CA PHE A 5 -25.75 28.77 -1.26
C PHE A 5 -24.52 28.50 -2.16
N SER A 6 -23.60 27.55 -1.89
CA SER A 6 -23.65 26.07 -1.74
C SER A 6 -24.09 25.28 -3.00
N HIS A 7 -23.24 24.30 -3.38
CA HIS A 7 -23.43 22.96 -4.02
C HIS A 7 -22.12 22.62 -4.78
N LEU A 8 -21.20 21.86 -4.17
CA LEU A 8 -21.09 20.39 -4.27
C LEU A 8 -20.79 19.90 -5.71
N PHE A 9 -19.51 19.70 -6.02
CA PHE A 9 -19.07 18.75 -7.05
C PHE A 9 -17.92 17.92 -6.47
N ILE A 10 -18.27 16.70 -6.07
CA ILE A 10 -17.33 15.60 -5.82
C ILE A 10 -17.24 14.86 -7.14
N LEU A 11 -16.06 14.87 -7.77
CA LEU A 11 -15.74 13.98 -8.89
C LEU A 11 -14.53 13.15 -8.48
N ILE A 12 -14.76 11.88 -8.16
CA ILE A 12 -13.73 10.89 -7.85
C ILE A 12 -13.25 10.31 -9.19
N LEU A 13 -11.97 10.50 -9.51
CA LEU A 13 -11.31 9.88 -10.65
C LEU A 13 -10.72 8.53 -10.23
N LEU A 14 -11.25 7.45 -10.82
CA LEU A 14 -10.62 6.14 -10.93
C LEU A 14 -9.54 6.21 -12.03
N VAL A 15 -8.30 5.80 -11.74
CA VAL A 15 -7.28 5.58 -12.75
C VAL A 15 -6.75 4.16 -12.65
N ALA A 16 -7.05 3.39 -13.68
CA ALA A 16 -6.70 2.00 -13.90
C ALA A 16 -5.62 1.89 -14.99
N CYS A 17 -4.60 1.06 -14.77
CA CYS A 17 -3.61 0.62 -15.76
C CYS A 17 -4.17 -0.37 -16.78
N ALA A 18 -4.07 -0.05 -18.07
CA ALA A 18 -4.24 -0.98 -19.18
C ALA A 18 -3.67 -0.35 -20.48
N GLN A 19 -3.05 -1.21 -21.30
CA GLN A 19 -2.50 -0.96 -22.63
C GLN A 19 -3.53 -1.33 -23.72
N ASP A 20 -3.37 -0.70 -24.89
CA ASP A 20 -4.16 -0.89 -26.12
C ASP A 20 -3.96 -2.25 -26.80
N THR A 21 -5.05 -2.78 -27.37
CA THR A 21 -5.05 -3.33 -28.74
C THR A 21 -6.32 -2.89 -29.46
N ALA A 22 -6.15 -2.23 -30.61
CA ALA A 22 -7.21 -1.80 -31.51
C ALA A 22 -7.51 -2.88 -32.57
N VAL A 23 -8.80 -3.19 -32.81
CA VAL A 23 -9.32 -3.65 -34.10
C VAL A 23 -10.74 -3.09 -34.26
N ASP A 24 -11.02 -2.59 -35.46
CA ASP A 24 -12.18 -1.80 -35.86
C ASP A 24 -13.33 -2.64 -36.45
N ASN A 25 -14.55 -2.08 -36.34
CA ASN A 25 -15.83 -2.32 -37.05
C ASN A 25 -16.58 -3.67 -36.95
N GLN A 26 -17.81 -3.64 -36.41
CA GLN A 26 -19.05 -3.44 -37.19
C GLN A 26 -20.31 -3.34 -36.31
N THR A 27 -21.23 -2.51 -36.79
CA THR A 27 -22.58 -2.16 -36.30
C THR A 27 -23.57 -3.33 -36.22
N THR A 28 -24.37 -3.39 -35.15
CA THR A 28 -25.83 -3.65 -35.27
C THR A 28 -26.56 -3.21 -34.01
N GLU A 29 -27.61 -2.40 -34.21
CA GLU A 29 -28.56 -1.95 -33.19
C GLU A 29 -29.42 -3.12 -32.69
N GLN A 30 -29.55 -3.26 -31.37
CA GLN A 30 -30.73 -3.89 -30.77
C GLN A 30 -31.04 -3.23 -29.41
N GLU A 31 -32.19 -2.56 -29.35
CA GLU A 31 -32.79 -2.03 -28.14
C GLU A 31 -33.09 -3.15 -27.14
N THR A 32 -32.44 -3.11 -25.97
CA THR A 32 -32.94 -3.79 -24.76
C THR A 32 -32.76 -2.88 -23.54
N SER A 33 -33.88 -2.60 -22.87
CA SER A 33 -34.05 -2.24 -21.46
C SER A 33 -32.81 -1.76 -20.69
N LYS A 34 -32.71 -0.44 -20.47
CA LYS A 34 -31.68 0.22 -19.65
C LYS A 34 -31.63 -0.36 -18.23
N ARG A 35 -30.68 -1.26 -17.99
CA ARG A 35 -30.10 -1.53 -16.66
C ARG A 35 -28.90 -0.60 -16.45
N ASP A 36 -28.64 -0.26 -15.20
CA ASP A 36 -27.50 0.56 -14.79
C ASP A 36 -26.19 -0.16 -15.14
N PRO A 37 -25.29 0.43 -15.96
CA PRO A 37 -24.04 -0.22 -16.39
C PRO A 37 -23.03 -0.46 -15.25
N PHE A 38 -23.33 -0.02 -14.02
CA PHE A 38 -22.49 -0.21 -12.83
C PHE A 38 -23.09 -1.12 -11.76
N GLU A 39 -24.24 -1.76 -12.01
CA GLU A 39 -24.77 -2.78 -11.11
C GLU A 39 -23.96 -4.09 -11.31
N PRO A 40 -23.19 -4.56 -10.31
CA PRO A 40 -22.41 -5.78 -10.48
C PRO A 40 -23.35 -6.95 -10.71
N GLN A 41 -23.16 -7.67 -11.83
CA GLN A 41 -23.85 -8.94 -12.06
C GLN A 41 -23.23 -9.98 -11.13
N PHE A 42 -23.71 -10.03 -9.88
CA PHE A 42 -23.51 -11.21 -9.06
C PHE A 42 -24.33 -12.32 -9.70
N GLY A 43 -23.68 -13.36 -10.22
CA GLY A 43 -24.39 -14.52 -10.75
C GLY A 43 -25.35 -15.06 -9.69
N ASP A 44 -26.64 -15.08 -10.03
CA ASP A 44 -27.70 -15.63 -9.21
C ASP A 44 -27.39 -17.12 -8.92
N GLY A 45 -26.72 -17.42 -7.80
CA GLY A 45 -26.35 -18.82 -7.56
C GLY A 45 -25.49 -19.15 -6.34
N PHE A 46 -24.88 -18.21 -5.64
CA PHE A 46 -24.16 -18.54 -4.40
C PHE A 46 -25.10 -18.42 -3.19
N PRO A 47 -25.40 -19.53 -2.47
CA PRO A 47 -26.10 -19.44 -1.19
C PRO A 47 -25.23 -18.66 -0.21
N TYR A 48 -25.68 -17.45 0.11
CA TYR A 48 -25.01 -16.50 0.98
C TYR A 48 -25.26 -16.92 2.44
N ASP A 49 -24.23 -17.37 3.17
CA ASP A 49 -24.38 -17.93 4.53
C ASP A 49 -24.04 -16.96 5.69
N GLY A 50 -23.86 -15.67 5.41
CA GLY A 50 -24.12 -14.63 6.41
C GLY A 50 -22.93 -13.84 6.96
N GLU A 51 -21.68 -14.09 6.57
CA GLU A 51 -20.60 -13.12 6.81
C GLU A 51 -20.45 -12.22 5.57
N LYS A 52 -20.98 -10.97 5.61
CA LYS A 52 -20.49 -9.93 4.71
C LYS A 52 -19.19 -9.41 5.28
N LEU A 53 -18.08 -9.59 4.59
CA LEU A 53 -16.94 -8.70 4.80
C LEU A 53 -17.32 -7.32 4.26
N ILE A 54 -17.88 -6.49 5.13
CA ILE A 54 -18.05 -5.07 4.86
C ILE A 54 -16.71 -4.42 5.16
N TYR A 55 -15.96 -4.10 4.13
CA TYR A 55 -14.70 -3.38 4.27
C TYR A 55 -15.01 -1.93 4.65
N THR A 56 -15.02 -1.62 5.94
CA THR A 56 -15.01 -0.22 6.40
C THR A 56 -13.58 0.32 6.35
N ALA A 57 -12.99 0.36 5.15
CA ALA A 57 -11.79 1.14 4.95
C ALA A 57 -12.15 2.63 4.92
N SER A 58 -11.19 3.53 5.14
CA SER A 58 -11.32 5.00 4.94
C SER A 58 -11.64 5.43 3.50
N TRP A 59 -12.04 4.51 2.63
CA TRP A 59 -12.34 4.77 1.23
C TRP A 59 -13.84 5.00 1.04
N PRO A 60 -14.25 5.89 0.11
CA PRO A 60 -15.64 6.32 -0.06
C PRO A 60 -16.56 5.28 -0.74
N SER A 61 -16.29 3.98 -0.64
CA SER A 61 -17.07 2.97 -1.35
C SER A 61 -17.32 1.70 -0.54
N ASN A 62 -18.59 1.33 -0.52
CA ASN A 62 -19.21 0.06 -0.15
C ASN A 62 -18.70 -1.14 -0.99
N TRP A 63 -17.38 -1.31 -1.16
CA TRP A 63 -16.83 -2.48 -1.82
C TRP A 63 -17.25 -3.72 -1.04
N VAL A 64 -18.08 -4.55 -1.67
CA VAL A 64 -18.46 -5.86 -1.15
C VAL A 64 -17.73 -6.87 -2.01
N VAL A 65 -16.69 -7.47 -1.45
CA VAL A 65 -15.99 -8.57 -2.13
C VAL A 65 -16.63 -9.87 -1.66
N GLY A 66 -17.27 -10.59 -2.58
CA GLY A 66 -17.88 -11.88 -2.27
C GLY A 66 -16.83 -12.92 -1.89
N HIS A 67 -17.16 -13.79 -0.93
CA HIS A 67 -16.36 -14.97 -0.59
C HIS A 67 -17.27 -16.18 -0.38
N ASP A 68 -16.70 -17.37 -0.37
CA ASP A 68 -17.44 -18.65 -0.32
C ASP A 68 -17.91 -19.09 1.07
N GLY A 69 -17.90 -18.19 2.06
CA GLY A 69 -18.22 -18.49 3.46
C GLY A 69 -17.25 -19.44 4.20
N LYS A 70 -16.15 -19.89 3.58
CA LYS A 70 -15.27 -20.95 4.13
C LYS A 70 -13.85 -20.47 4.39
N PRO A 71 -13.64 -19.55 5.35
CA PRO A 71 -12.32 -19.00 5.59
C PRO A 71 -11.34 -20.07 6.09
N TYR A 72 -10.07 -19.96 5.70
CA TYR A 72 -8.97 -20.65 6.38
C TYR A 72 -8.50 -19.78 7.55
N ILE A 73 -8.37 -20.36 8.74
CA ILE A 73 -8.00 -19.63 9.96
C ILE A 73 -6.66 -20.16 10.46
N SER A 74 -5.71 -19.25 10.70
CA SER A 74 -4.46 -19.51 11.42
C SER A 74 -4.45 -18.76 12.76
N ASP A 75 -3.28 -18.64 13.38
CA ASP A 75 -3.13 -17.93 14.66
C ASP A 75 -3.56 -16.46 14.51
N ARG A 76 -2.90 -15.72 13.61
CA ARG A 76 -3.04 -14.27 13.47
C ARG A 76 -3.79 -13.81 12.22
N VAL A 77 -4.10 -14.71 11.28
CA VAL A 77 -4.81 -14.34 10.06
C VAL A 77 -6.05 -15.19 9.77
N LYS A 78 -7.01 -14.59 9.06
CA LYS A 78 -8.21 -15.25 8.52
C LYS A 78 -8.26 -15.00 7.02
N ILE A 79 -8.15 -16.06 6.22
CA ILE A 79 -8.08 -16.00 4.75
C ILE A 79 -9.44 -16.32 4.14
N TYR A 80 -9.99 -15.38 3.39
CA TYR A 80 -11.21 -15.52 2.61
C TYR A 80 -10.86 -15.60 1.13
N SER A 81 -11.74 -16.22 0.34
CA SER A 81 -11.66 -16.17 -1.12
C SER A 81 -13.01 -16.50 -1.74
N ASN A 82 -13.21 -16.05 -2.97
CA ASN A 82 -14.31 -16.46 -3.82
C ASN A 82 -14.07 -17.84 -4.48
N TYR A 83 -12.82 -18.21 -4.79
CA TYR A 83 -12.53 -19.44 -5.54
C TYR A 83 -11.22 -20.16 -5.17
N ALA A 84 -10.31 -19.54 -4.40
CA ALA A 84 -9.03 -20.17 -4.08
C ALA A 84 -9.24 -21.48 -3.32
N SER A 85 -8.48 -22.52 -3.67
CA SER A 85 -8.54 -23.82 -3.00
C SER A 85 -8.15 -23.70 -1.52
N THR A 86 -8.60 -24.66 -0.69
CA THR A 86 -8.17 -24.73 0.73
C THR A 86 -6.65 -24.80 0.86
N ASN A 87 -5.97 -25.48 -0.07
CA ASN A 87 -4.52 -25.57 -0.09
C ASN A 87 -3.86 -24.21 -0.35
N VAL A 88 -4.37 -23.42 -1.31
CA VAL A 88 -3.86 -22.06 -1.54
C VAL A 88 -4.14 -21.14 -0.37
N ARG A 89 -5.33 -21.20 0.25
CA ARG A 89 -5.61 -20.41 1.45
C ARG A 89 -4.64 -20.74 2.59
N LYS A 90 -4.31 -22.01 2.77
CA LYS A 90 -3.28 -22.45 3.72
C LYS A 90 -1.89 -21.86 3.38
N GLN A 91 -1.46 -21.93 2.11
CA GLN A 91 -0.17 -21.35 1.69
C GLN A 91 -0.11 -19.83 1.91
N ILE A 92 -1.20 -19.12 1.64
CA ILE A 92 -1.31 -17.68 1.90
C ILE A 92 -1.22 -17.40 3.40
N ALA A 93 -1.90 -18.19 4.23
CA ALA A 93 -1.81 -18.06 5.69
C ALA A 93 -0.38 -18.28 6.20
N GLU A 94 0.30 -19.34 5.76
CA GLU A 94 1.69 -19.63 6.14
C GLU A 94 2.64 -18.49 5.73
N ALA A 95 2.48 -17.97 4.50
CA ALA A 95 3.24 -16.81 4.04
C ALA A 95 2.97 -15.57 4.90
N ALA A 96 1.69 -15.26 5.18
CA ALA A 96 1.31 -14.12 5.99
C ALA A 96 1.83 -14.21 7.43
N GLU A 97 1.78 -15.38 8.05
CA GLU A 97 2.33 -15.60 9.40
C GLU A 97 3.85 -15.34 9.44
N SER A 98 4.58 -15.83 8.43
CA SER A 98 6.02 -15.58 8.28
C SER A 98 6.34 -14.10 8.03
N THR A 99 5.54 -13.44 7.20
CA THR A 99 5.63 -11.99 6.95
C THR A 99 5.36 -11.20 8.22
N ILE A 100 4.30 -11.52 8.98
CA ILE A 100 3.99 -10.89 10.25
C ILE A 100 5.18 -11.01 11.20
N ASP A 101 5.76 -12.20 11.34
CA ASP A 101 6.95 -12.42 12.16
C ASP A 101 8.15 -11.56 11.73
N SER A 102 8.33 -11.43 10.42
CA SER A 102 9.38 -10.58 9.84
C SER A 102 9.12 -9.11 10.13
N ILE A 103 7.86 -8.66 10.06
CA ILE A 103 7.45 -7.29 10.41
C ILE A 103 7.69 -7.03 11.90
N PHE A 104 7.28 -7.91 12.81
CA PHE A 104 7.54 -7.76 14.25
C PHE A 104 9.04 -7.60 14.55
N LYS A 105 9.88 -8.43 13.93
CA LYS A 105 11.33 -8.29 14.04
C LYS A 105 11.81 -6.95 13.48
N PHE A 106 11.31 -6.57 12.31
CA PHE A 106 11.68 -5.34 11.62
C PHE A 106 11.30 -4.09 12.43
N ILE A 107 10.09 -4.01 12.96
CA ILE A 107 9.62 -2.89 13.78
C ILE A 107 10.08 -2.98 15.24
N GLU A 108 10.95 -3.93 15.59
CA GLU A 108 11.45 -4.15 16.96
C GLU A 108 10.31 -4.26 17.98
N MET A 109 9.33 -5.11 17.71
CA MET A 109 8.18 -5.37 18.57
C MET A 109 8.13 -6.84 18.97
N ASP A 110 7.77 -7.11 20.23
CA ASP A 110 7.53 -8.47 20.71
C ASP A 110 6.25 -9.03 20.09
N LYS A 111 6.29 -10.26 19.58
CA LYS A 111 5.16 -10.92 18.91
C LYS A 111 3.95 -11.11 19.82
N SER A 112 4.16 -11.21 21.14
CA SER A 112 3.07 -11.29 22.12
C SER A 112 2.18 -10.05 22.15
N ASN A 113 2.68 -8.91 21.64
CA ASN A 113 1.89 -7.68 21.49
C ASN A 113 0.87 -7.75 20.35
N PHE A 114 0.85 -8.79 19.51
CA PHE A 114 -0.12 -8.87 18.42
C PHE A 114 -1.57 -8.71 18.91
N TYR A 115 -1.92 -9.39 20.00
CA TYR A 115 -3.27 -9.36 20.56
C TYR A 115 -3.57 -8.12 21.41
N SER A 116 -2.61 -7.19 21.56
CA SER A 116 -2.86 -5.89 22.20
C SER A 116 -3.31 -4.80 21.22
N PHE A 117 -3.24 -5.08 19.91
CA PHE A 117 -3.77 -4.17 18.91
C PHE A 117 -5.29 -4.02 19.00
N GLN A 118 -5.76 -2.80 18.74
CA GLN A 118 -7.18 -2.50 18.65
C GLN A 118 -7.69 -2.77 17.23
N PHE A 119 -8.18 -3.99 17.00
CA PHE A 119 -8.92 -4.35 15.80
C PHE A 119 -10.32 -3.72 15.82
N HIS A 120 -10.93 -3.51 14.65
CA HIS A 120 -12.31 -3.06 14.58
C HIS A 120 -13.25 -4.05 15.31
N PRO A 121 -14.24 -3.57 16.09
CA PRO A 121 -15.09 -4.42 16.92
C PRO A 121 -15.89 -5.46 16.13
N ASP A 122 -16.22 -5.18 14.87
CA ASP A 122 -16.93 -6.12 13.99
C ASP A 122 -16.06 -7.30 13.52
N TYR A 123 -14.74 -7.21 13.67
CA TYR A 123 -13.82 -8.32 13.42
C TYR A 123 -13.56 -9.07 14.72
N THR A 124 -14.45 -10.03 15.01
CA THR A 124 -14.65 -10.73 16.29
C THR A 124 -13.48 -11.59 16.79
N ALA A 125 -12.28 -11.50 16.20
CA ALA A 125 -11.23 -12.48 16.42
C ALA A 125 -9.82 -11.91 16.61
N GLY A 126 -9.62 -10.59 16.61
CA GLY A 126 -8.30 -9.99 16.79
C GLY A 126 -7.27 -10.52 15.79
N ARG A 127 -7.67 -10.65 14.52
CA ARG A 127 -6.88 -11.25 13.43
C ARG A 127 -6.86 -10.30 12.24
N ILE A 128 -5.80 -10.41 11.44
CA ILE A 128 -5.71 -9.73 10.14
C ILE A 128 -6.53 -10.52 9.12
N HIS A 129 -7.42 -9.82 8.41
CA HIS A 129 -8.29 -10.42 7.39
C HIS A 129 -7.64 -10.31 6.03
N ILE A 130 -7.46 -11.43 5.32
CA ILE A 130 -6.87 -11.45 3.99
C ILE A 130 -7.90 -11.98 3.01
N HIS A 131 -8.25 -11.17 2.01
CA HIS A 131 -9.07 -11.63 0.91
C HIS A 131 -8.19 -11.99 -0.29
N ALA A 132 -8.16 -13.27 -0.65
CA ALA A 132 -7.46 -13.78 -1.82
C ALA A 132 -8.39 -13.76 -3.04
N ASP A 133 -8.32 -12.68 -3.84
CA ASP A 133 -9.15 -12.49 -5.02
C ASP A 133 -8.66 -13.36 -6.19
N HIS A 134 -9.47 -14.31 -6.63
CA HIS A 134 -9.17 -15.16 -7.77
C HIS A 134 -9.52 -14.51 -9.11
N ASN A 135 -10.58 -13.69 -9.19
CA ASN A 135 -11.30 -13.52 -10.46
C ASN A 135 -11.08 -12.23 -11.23
N GLU A 136 -11.26 -11.01 -10.71
CA GLU A 136 -11.80 -10.02 -11.68
C GLU A 136 -11.31 -8.57 -11.62
N ASN A 137 -10.48 -8.15 -10.67
CA ASN A 137 -9.90 -6.80 -10.79
C ASN A 137 -8.49 -6.83 -11.41
N PRO A 138 -8.29 -6.60 -12.73
CA PRO A 138 -6.95 -6.50 -13.30
C PRO A 138 -6.14 -5.32 -12.73
N ASN A 139 -6.80 -4.38 -12.04
CA ASN A 139 -6.22 -3.10 -11.65
C ASN A 139 -5.73 -3.03 -10.20
N SER A 140 -5.98 -4.05 -9.36
CA SER A 140 -5.47 -4.07 -7.98
C SER A 140 -4.66 -5.33 -7.70
N TRP A 141 -3.35 -5.17 -7.51
CA TRP A 141 -2.42 -6.24 -7.14
C TRP A 141 -2.48 -6.56 -5.64
N GLY A 142 -2.65 -5.51 -4.85
CA GLY A 142 -2.77 -5.52 -3.40
C GLY A 142 -3.47 -4.25 -2.97
N LEU A 143 -4.19 -4.31 -1.85
CA LEU A 143 -4.76 -3.16 -1.16
C LEU A 143 -4.82 -3.47 0.33
N ALA A 144 -4.29 -2.59 1.16
CA ALA A 144 -4.48 -2.64 2.60
C ALA A 144 -5.66 -1.78 3.08
N TYR A 145 -6.29 -2.26 4.14
CA TYR A 145 -7.22 -1.54 4.99
C TYR A 145 -6.84 -1.81 6.45
N ARG A 146 -7.48 -1.12 7.39
CA ARG A 146 -7.07 -1.08 8.80
C ARG A 146 -6.65 -2.44 9.37
N ASP A 147 -7.51 -3.45 9.19
CA ASP A 147 -7.38 -4.76 9.83
C ASP A 147 -7.13 -5.88 8.81
N GLY A 148 -6.67 -5.56 7.59
CA GLY A 148 -6.59 -6.57 6.56
C GLY A 148 -6.12 -6.09 5.21
N ILE A 149 -6.04 -7.04 4.27
CA ILE A 149 -5.63 -6.78 2.90
C ILE A 149 -6.56 -7.49 1.92
N LEU A 150 -6.62 -6.97 0.70
CA LEU A 150 -7.05 -7.66 -0.50
C LEU A 150 -5.79 -7.93 -1.32
N ILE A 151 -5.57 -9.18 -1.72
CA ILE A 151 -4.45 -9.57 -2.57
C ILE A 151 -4.93 -10.57 -3.60
N LYS A 152 -4.28 -10.62 -4.76
CA LYS A 152 -4.57 -11.66 -5.75
C LYS A 152 -4.27 -13.06 -5.20
N SER A 153 -5.16 -14.02 -5.49
CA SER A 153 -4.92 -15.43 -5.18
C SER A 153 -3.74 -15.96 -5.99
N LEU A 154 -2.95 -16.88 -5.41
CA LEU A 154 -1.87 -17.59 -6.13
C LEU A 154 -2.40 -18.45 -7.29
N GLU A 155 -3.67 -18.83 -7.24
CA GLU A 155 -4.37 -19.54 -8.33
C GLU A 155 -4.99 -18.58 -9.36
N ALA A 156 -4.95 -17.26 -9.16
CA ALA A 156 -5.55 -16.33 -10.10
C ALA A 156 -4.93 -16.47 -11.51
N PRO A 157 -5.71 -16.28 -12.60
CA PRO A 157 -5.22 -16.47 -13.97
C PRO A 157 -3.93 -15.72 -14.28
N VAL A 158 -3.72 -14.55 -13.66
CA VAL A 158 -2.52 -13.74 -13.84
C VAL A 158 -1.23 -14.42 -13.36
N TYR A 159 -1.30 -15.33 -12.38
CA TYR A 159 -0.13 -16.10 -11.92
C TYR A 159 -0.03 -17.46 -12.60
N VAL A 160 -1.17 -18.11 -12.88
CA VAL A 160 -1.18 -19.42 -13.53
C VAL A 160 -0.79 -19.33 -15.00
N ASN A 161 -1.25 -18.29 -15.70
CA ASN A 161 -1.08 -18.17 -17.16
C ASN A 161 0.09 -17.27 -17.56
N ASN A 162 0.75 -16.60 -16.61
CA ASN A 162 1.85 -15.71 -16.91
C ASN A 162 3.13 -16.11 -16.16
N PRO A 163 4.04 -16.86 -16.80
CA PRO A 163 5.29 -17.29 -16.18
C PRO A 163 6.23 -16.11 -15.86
N ILE A 164 5.93 -14.90 -16.34
CA ILE A 164 6.68 -13.67 -16.06
C ILE A 164 6.27 -13.07 -14.70
N PHE A 165 5.22 -13.58 -14.05
CA PHE A 165 4.84 -13.15 -12.70
C PHE A 165 5.37 -14.12 -11.64
N PRO A 166 6.62 -13.93 -11.18
CA PRO A 166 7.24 -14.80 -10.19
C PRO A 166 6.49 -14.75 -8.86
N ARG A 167 6.53 -15.86 -8.12
CA ARG A 167 6.03 -15.95 -6.74
C ARG A 167 6.64 -14.86 -5.86
N GLU A 168 7.89 -14.52 -6.11
CA GLU A 168 8.66 -13.47 -5.46
C GLU A 168 7.97 -12.10 -5.54
N ARG A 169 7.32 -11.79 -6.67
CA ARG A 169 6.54 -10.54 -6.81
C ARG A 169 5.28 -10.57 -5.94
N TRP A 170 4.62 -11.73 -5.85
CA TRP A 170 3.47 -11.90 -4.97
C TRP A 170 3.88 -11.75 -3.50
N ASP A 171 4.98 -12.37 -3.09
CA ASP A 171 5.51 -12.24 -1.71
C ASP A 171 5.88 -10.79 -1.39
N LEU A 172 6.46 -10.04 -2.34
CA LEU A 172 6.72 -8.61 -2.20
C LEU A 172 5.44 -7.80 -1.96
N ILE A 173 4.38 -8.07 -2.72
CA ILE A 173 3.07 -7.41 -2.54
C ILE A 173 2.48 -7.78 -1.18
N LEU A 174 2.50 -9.05 -0.79
CA LEU A 174 2.02 -9.48 0.53
C LEU A 174 2.75 -8.73 1.66
N ASN A 175 4.08 -8.64 1.58
CA ASN A 175 4.89 -7.92 2.57
C ASN A 175 4.55 -6.44 2.62
N HIS A 176 4.38 -5.82 1.44
CA HIS A 176 4.02 -4.41 1.31
C HIS A 176 2.65 -4.11 1.94
N GLU A 177 1.61 -4.87 1.57
CA GLU A 177 0.27 -4.63 2.08
C GLU A 177 0.14 -4.96 3.57
N LEU A 178 0.80 -6.02 4.05
CA LEU A 178 0.80 -6.32 5.48
C LEU A 178 1.51 -5.24 6.29
N TYR A 179 2.55 -4.59 5.74
CA TYR A 179 3.18 -3.46 6.43
C TYR A 179 2.18 -2.33 6.68
N HIS A 180 1.34 -1.99 5.70
CA HIS A 180 0.28 -1.00 5.89
C HIS A 180 -0.71 -1.38 6.99
N VAL A 181 -1.07 -2.66 7.13
CA VAL A 181 -1.92 -3.11 8.25
C VAL A 181 -1.26 -2.78 9.59
N PHE A 182 0.04 -3.06 9.75
CA PHE A 182 0.76 -2.70 10.97
C PHE A 182 0.86 -1.20 11.19
N GLU A 183 1.06 -0.42 10.13
CA GLU A 183 0.99 1.04 10.21
C GLU A 183 -0.37 1.49 10.78
N PHE A 184 -1.48 1.00 10.23
CA PHE A 184 -2.82 1.37 10.70
C PHE A 184 -3.07 0.93 12.15
N LEU A 185 -2.65 -0.28 12.52
CA LEU A 185 -2.78 -0.80 13.88
C LEU A 185 -1.93 -0.02 14.89
N LEU A 186 -0.75 0.48 14.49
CA LEU A 186 0.11 1.34 15.30
C LEU A 186 -0.45 2.75 15.49
N ILE A 187 -1.09 3.30 14.44
CA ILE A 187 -1.84 4.56 14.55
C ILE A 187 -3.06 4.34 15.48
N ALA A 188 -3.69 3.16 15.45
CA ALA A 188 -4.79 2.69 16.30
C ALA A 188 -6.12 3.48 16.20
N ASN A 189 -6.06 4.78 15.97
CA ASN A 189 -7.21 5.66 15.83
C ASN A 189 -7.67 5.72 14.36
N PRO A 190 -8.86 5.17 14.02
CA PRO A 190 -9.34 5.11 12.64
C PRO A 190 -9.59 6.49 12.01
N LEU A 191 -9.80 7.53 12.82
CA LEU A 191 -9.95 8.90 12.33
C LEU A 191 -8.64 9.46 11.74
N TYR A 192 -7.50 8.90 12.16
CA TYR A 192 -6.16 9.36 11.79
C TYR A 192 -5.38 8.32 10.97
N GLN A 193 -6.00 7.23 10.52
CA GLN A 193 -5.32 6.20 9.71
C GLN A 193 -4.80 6.73 8.36
N GLN A 194 -5.37 7.83 7.86
CA GLN A 194 -4.88 8.58 6.69
C GLN A 194 -4.10 9.84 7.08
N GLY A 195 -3.71 9.96 8.35
CA GLY A 195 -2.97 11.11 8.89
C GLY A 195 -1.50 11.12 8.49
N ASN A 196 -0.99 10.02 7.91
CA ASN A 196 0.36 9.92 7.36
C ASN A 196 0.37 10.32 5.86
N SER A 197 1.48 10.88 5.39
CA SER A 197 1.62 11.29 4.00
C SER A 197 1.74 10.09 3.05
N VAL A 198 1.30 10.24 1.80
CA VAL A 198 1.40 9.17 0.79
C VAL A 198 2.85 8.71 0.60
N TRP A 199 3.81 9.62 0.43
CA TRP A 199 5.20 9.23 0.25
C TRP A 199 5.76 8.44 1.46
N MET A 200 5.37 8.78 2.69
CA MET A 200 5.88 8.11 3.89
C MET A 200 5.23 6.74 4.05
N ARG A 201 3.94 6.62 3.76
CA ARG A 201 3.18 5.36 3.78
C ARG A 201 3.75 4.35 2.80
N GLU A 202 3.76 4.72 1.53
CA GLU A 202 4.21 3.84 0.44
C GLU A 202 5.72 3.59 0.55
N GLY A 203 6.50 4.59 0.98
CA GLY A 203 7.92 4.44 1.24
C GLY A 203 8.23 3.47 2.38
N GLY A 204 7.47 3.56 3.48
CA GLY A 204 7.58 2.66 4.61
C GLY A 204 7.23 1.22 4.24
N ALA A 205 6.14 1.03 3.48
CA ALA A 205 5.73 -0.30 3.00
C ALA A 205 6.75 -0.92 2.04
N ASN A 206 7.31 -0.16 1.09
CA ASN A 206 8.38 -0.65 0.22
C ASN A 206 9.67 -0.97 0.99
N TYR A 207 10.01 -0.14 1.98
CA TYR A 207 11.19 -0.34 2.82
C TYR A 207 11.04 -1.59 3.69
N GLY A 208 9.88 -1.76 4.34
CA GLY A 208 9.54 -2.95 5.13
C GLY A 208 9.44 -4.22 4.29
N ALA A 209 8.95 -4.12 3.05
CA ALA A 209 8.92 -5.21 2.08
C ALA A 209 10.31 -5.55 1.48
N LYS A 210 11.35 -4.77 1.82
CA LYS A 210 12.73 -4.94 1.32
C LYS A 210 12.81 -4.90 -0.20
N HIS A 211 12.07 -4.01 -0.83
CA HIS A 211 12.04 -3.87 -2.28
C HIS A 211 13.41 -3.45 -2.85
N ASN A 212 14.14 -2.54 -2.17
CA ASN A 212 15.56 -2.21 -2.42
C ASN A 212 15.90 -1.81 -3.87
N LYS A 213 14.96 -1.31 -4.68
CA LYS A 213 15.22 -1.08 -6.12
C LYS A 213 16.10 0.13 -6.41
N THR A 214 15.80 1.29 -5.82
CA THR A 214 16.62 2.49 -6.00
C THR A 214 17.65 2.60 -4.89
N GLN A 215 18.89 2.25 -5.21
CA GLN A 215 20.01 2.26 -4.25
C GLN A 215 21.29 2.94 -4.79
N THR A 216 21.25 3.57 -5.96
CA THR A 216 22.44 4.12 -6.61
C THR A 216 22.29 5.59 -6.97
N LEU A 217 23.41 6.33 -6.96
CA LEU A 217 23.44 7.73 -7.39
C LEU A 217 22.98 7.88 -8.84
N LYS A 218 23.35 6.93 -9.72
CA LYS A 218 22.93 6.96 -11.13
C LYS A 218 21.40 6.91 -11.26
N ALA A 219 20.72 6.04 -10.52
CA ALA A 219 19.25 5.95 -10.58
C ALA A 219 18.59 7.25 -10.13
N LEU A 220 19.13 7.93 -9.12
CA LEU A 220 18.64 9.26 -8.69
C LEU A 220 18.83 10.32 -9.78
N GLN A 221 19.99 10.33 -10.44
CA GLN A 221 20.29 11.28 -11.53
C GLN A 221 19.43 11.02 -12.79
N ASP A 222 19.23 9.75 -13.14
CA ASP A 222 18.35 9.35 -14.24
C ASP A 222 16.91 9.82 -13.96
N TRP A 223 16.43 9.70 -12.72
CA TRP A 223 15.12 10.19 -12.29
C TRP A 223 14.99 11.72 -12.37
N GLN A 224 15.97 12.46 -11.86
CA GLN A 224 15.96 13.92 -11.97
C GLN A 224 15.93 14.38 -13.43
N THR A 225 16.62 13.66 -14.32
CA THR A 225 16.61 13.91 -15.75
C THR A 225 15.24 13.61 -16.35
N LEU A 226 14.65 12.46 -16.03
CA LEU A 226 13.33 12.03 -16.51
C LEU A 226 12.21 12.99 -16.06
N MET A 227 12.35 13.58 -14.87
CA MET A 227 11.32 14.42 -14.25
C MET A 227 11.58 15.92 -14.38
N ALA A 228 12.63 16.35 -15.08
CA ALA A 228 13.06 17.74 -15.15
C ALA A 228 11.95 18.71 -15.62
N ASP A 229 11.11 18.28 -16.57
CA ASP A 229 10.02 19.07 -17.15
C ASP A 229 8.65 18.83 -16.50
N ILE A 230 8.59 17.97 -15.48
CA ILE A 230 7.35 17.65 -14.76
C ILE A 230 7.19 18.63 -13.59
N PRO A 231 5.98 19.20 -13.33
CA PRO A 231 5.75 20.03 -12.16
C PRO A 231 6.21 19.36 -10.85
N GLY A 232 6.95 20.09 -10.02
CA GLY A 232 7.56 19.54 -8.80
C GLY A 232 8.83 18.71 -9.05
N GLN A 233 9.27 18.58 -10.30
CA GLN A 233 10.54 17.96 -10.72
C GLN A 233 10.77 16.55 -10.16
N GLY A 234 9.69 15.79 -10.01
CA GLY A 234 9.76 14.43 -9.47
C GLY A 234 10.13 14.35 -8.00
N ASN A 235 10.03 15.44 -7.22
CA ASN A 235 10.33 15.40 -5.79
C ASN A 235 9.33 14.49 -5.04
N PRO A 236 9.76 13.35 -4.48
CA PRO A 236 8.85 12.40 -3.84
C PRO A 236 8.19 12.97 -2.59
N ILE A 237 8.88 13.83 -1.84
CA ILE A 237 8.37 14.38 -0.59
C ILE A 237 7.22 15.37 -0.85
N ALA A 238 7.09 15.88 -2.07
CA ALA A 238 5.96 16.73 -2.43
C ALA A 238 4.61 15.96 -2.50
N ILE A 239 4.64 14.63 -2.56
CA ILE A 239 3.42 13.80 -2.65
C ILE A 239 2.89 13.52 -1.23
N GLN A 240 2.20 14.49 -0.64
CA GLN A 240 1.63 14.38 0.70
C GLN A 240 0.29 13.64 0.68
N VAL A 241 -0.51 13.86 -0.35
CA VAL A 241 -1.77 13.16 -0.65
C VAL A 241 -1.77 12.68 -2.11
N TRP A 242 -2.69 11.76 -2.45
CA TRP A 242 -2.79 11.21 -3.81
C TRP A 242 -3.02 12.27 -4.90
N ASN A 243 -3.69 13.37 -4.55
CA ASN A 243 -3.95 14.47 -5.49
C ASN A 243 -2.73 15.36 -5.76
N ASP A 244 -1.62 15.17 -5.04
CA ASP A 244 -0.39 15.93 -5.26
C ASP A 244 0.43 15.40 -6.44
N PHE A 245 0.10 14.21 -6.95
CA PHE A 245 0.74 13.68 -8.17
C PHE A 245 0.46 14.61 -9.36
N PRO A 246 1.48 14.96 -10.17
CA PRO A 246 1.26 15.73 -11.39
C PRO A 246 0.28 15.03 -12.34
N ALA A 247 -0.63 15.78 -12.95
CA ALA A 247 -1.68 15.22 -13.80
C ALA A 247 -1.15 14.33 -14.94
N VAL A 248 0.01 14.69 -15.51
CA VAL A 248 0.70 13.88 -16.54
C VAL A 248 1.17 12.53 -16.00
N ILE A 249 1.66 12.47 -14.76
CA ILE A 249 2.05 11.21 -14.11
C ILE A 249 0.84 10.31 -13.87
N ILE A 250 -0.29 10.90 -13.49
CA ILE A 250 -1.56 10.18 -13.31
C ILE A 250 -2.08 9.68 -14.67
N GLY A 251 -2.13 10.56 -15.69
CA GLY A 251 -2.63 10.25 -17.03
C GLY A 251 -1.81 9.14 -17.71
N ASP A 252 -0.50 9.17 -17.55
CA ASP A 252 0.42 8.15 -18.08
C ASP A 252 0.51 6.91 -17.18
N LYS A 253 -0.16 6.93 -16.02
CA LYS A 253 -0.21 5.80 -15.06
C LYS A 253 1.18 5.43 -14.52
N ARG A 254 1.99 6.45 -14.27
CA ARG A 254 3.40 6.36 -13.84
C ARG A 254 3.59 6.62 -12.34
N THR A 255 2.52 6.67 -11.56
CA THR A 255 2.59 6.92 -10.10
C THR A 255 3.48 5.90 -9.38
N GLY A 256 3.47 4.64 -9.84
CA GLY A 256 4.32 3.58 -9.31
C GLY A 256 5.83 3.83 -9.45
N GLU A 257 6.26 4.70 -10.37
CA GLU A 257 7.70 5.03 -10.51
C GLU A 257 8.23 5.81 -9.31
N TYR A 258 7.37 6.53 -8.57
CA TYR A 258 7.75 7.27 -7.37
C TYR A 258 8.07 6.36 -6.17
N TYR A 259 7.57 5.12 -6.16
CA TYR A 259 7.61 4.23 -5.00
C TYR A 259 9.04 3.92 -4.55
N GLU A 260 9.95 3.80 -5.50
CA GLU A 260 11.37 3.55 -5.20
C GLU A 260 12.05 4.77 -4.57
N PHE A 261 11.60 5.98 -4.90
CA PHE A 261 12.11 7.23 -4.33
C PHE A 261 11.44 7.56 -2.99
N PHE A 262 10.19 7.12 -2.79
CA PHE A 262 9.55 7.07 -1.48
C PHE A 262 10.35 6.17 -0.52
N GLU A 263 10.69 4.95 -0.95
CA GLU A 263 11.53 4.03 -0.19
C GLU A 263 12.89 4.65 0.14
N LEU A 264 13.55 5.27 -0.85
CA LEU A 264 14.84 5.94 -0.64
C LEU A 264 14.74 7.04 0.42
N GLY A 265 13.65 7.81 0.42
CA GLY A 265 13.40 8.83 1.43
C GLY A 265 13.31 8.24 2.83
N VAL A 266 12.46 7.23 3.02
CA VAL A 266 12.31 6.55 4.32
C VAL A 266 13.63 5.90 4.76
N ARG A 267 14.37 5.28 3.85
CA ARG A 267 15.68 4.70 4.13
C ARG A 267 16.67 5.73 4.66
N TYR A 268 16.74 6.91 4.05
CA TYR A 268 17.59 7.99 4.55
C TYR A 268 17.25 8.37 5.99
N LEU A 269 15.96 8.39 6.37
CA LEU A 269 15.58 8.67 7.76
C LEU A 269 16.15 7.61 8.72
N LEU A 270 16.06 6.33 8.34
CA LEU A 270 16.31 5.20 9.23
C LEU A 270 17.74 4.63 9.19
N ASP A 271 18.54 5.04 8.21
CA ASP A 271 19.92 4.58 8.08
C ASP A 271 20.85 5.36 9.03
N PRO A 272 21.72 4.71 9.83
CA PRO A 272 22.76 5.37 10.62
C PRO A 272 23.62 6.39 9.87
N VAL A 273 23.82 6.19 8.57
CA VAL A 273 24.60 7.08 7.68
C VAL A 273 23.73 8.20 7.09
N GLY A 274 22.40 8.09 7.20
CA GLY A 274 21.43 9.12 6.87
C GLY A 274 21.12 10.03 8.08
N LEU A 275 19.88 9.99 8.60
CA LEU A 275 19.53 10.67 9.85
C LEU A 275 19.74 9.83 11.11
N GLY A 276 20.04 8.54 10.96
CA GLY A 276 20.29 7.63 12.07
C GLY A 276 19.11 7.42 13.00
N LYS A 277 17.88 7.57 12.49
CA LYS A 277 16.66 7.23 13.23
C LYS A 277 16.43 5.73 13.19
N THR A 278 15.64 5.26 14.13
CA THR A 278 15.39 3.83 14.34
C THR A 278 13.96 3.47 14.01
N MET A 279 13.67 2.18 13.95
CA MET A 279 12.29 1.71 13.83
C MET A 279 11.45 2.06 15.06
N THR A 280 12.09 2.24 16.22
CA THR A 280 11.45 2.80 17.41
C THR A 280 11.00 4.25 17.20
N ASP A 281 11.82 5.08 16.54
CA ASP A 281 11.42 6.44 16.16
C ASP A 281 10.23 6.44 15.20
N LEU A 282 10.25 5.57 14.18
CA LEU A 282 9.13 5.45 13.23
C LEU A 282 7.82 5.01 13.91
N LYS A 283 7.88 4.05 14.84
CA LYS A 283 6.71 3.68 15.67
C LYS A 283 6.19 4.87 16.49
N GLN A 284 7.09 5.67 17.05
CA GLN A 284 6.70 6.87 17.79
C GLN A 284 6.00 7.89 16.89
N HIS A 285 6.43 8.01 15.63
CA HIS A 285 5.73 8.83 14.63
C HIS A 285 4.29 8.36 14.43
N TYR A 286 4.06 7.07 14.17
CA TYR A 286 2.71 6.52 14.03
C TYR A 286 1.86 6.70 15.28
N THR A 287 2.44 6.49 16.46
CA THR A 287 1.76 6.69 17.75
C THR A 287 1.32 8.15 17.92
N ASN A 288 2.18 9.11 17.55
CA ASN A 288 1.84 10.53 17.61
C ASN A 288 0.66 10.89 16.68
N LEU A 289 0.62 10.32 15.47
CA LEU A 289 -0.51 10.50 14.55
C LEU A 289 -1.80 9.95 15.16
N GLY A 290 -1.74 8.77 15.77
CA GLY A 290 -2.85 8.15 16.50
C GLY A 290 -3.43 9.02 17.63
N ASN A 291 -2.53 9.75 18.29
CA ASN A 291 -2.86 10.72 19.34
C ASN A 291 -3.32 12.09 18.80
N GLY A 292 -3.52 12.22 17.48
CA GLY A 292 -4.04 13.43 16.84
C GLY A 292 -2.99 14.50 16.54
N MET A 293 -1.69 14.18 16.65
CA MET A 293 -0.65 15.08 16.18
C MET A 293 -0.66 15.13 14.65
N SER A 294 -0.60 16.32 14.05
CA SER A 294 -0.46 16.47 12.61
C SER A 294 0.81 15.80 12.09
N PHE A 295 0.80 15.30 10.85
CA PHE A 295 1.97 14.75 10.18
C PHE A 295 3.23 15.60 10.33
N ALA A 296 3.16 16.88 9.95
CA ALA A 296 4.31 17.79 9.97
C ALA A 296 4.94 17.91 11.37
N ASN A 297 4.12 18.12 12.40
CA ASN A 297 4.59 18.22 13.79
C ASN A 297 5.21 16.92 14.27
N SER A 298 4.57 15.77 14.00
CA SER A 298 5.15 14.49 14.42
C SER A 298 6.43 14.17 13.67
N PHE A 299 6.48 14.48 12.38
CA PHE A 299 7.67 14.26 11.57
C PHE A 299 8.85 15.05 12.15
N GLN A 300 8.63 16.35 12.41
CA GLN A 300 9.65 17.19 12.99
C GLN A 300 10.08 16.74 14.40
N SER A 301 9.13 16.36 15.27
CA SER A 301 9.45 15.93 16.63
C SER A 301 10.26 14.65 16.68
N VAL A 302 10.03 13.72 15.74
CA VAL A 302 10.68 12.40 15.72
C VAL A 302 11.98 12.45 14.91
N PHE A 303 11.93 12.97 13.69
CA PHE A 303 13.07 12.93 12.76
C PHE A 303 14.01 14.12 12.92
N GLY A 304 13.62 15.18 13.64
CA GLY A 304 14.47 16.33 13.97
C GLY A 304 14.65 17.34 12.84
N ILE A 305 14.04 17.12 11.67
CA ILE A 305 13.96 18.07 10.55
C ILE A 305 12.50 18.30 10.19
N SER A 306 12.16 19.51 9.74
CA SER A 306 10.79 19.78 9.27
C SER A 306 10.54 19.10 7.92
N ILE A 307 9.27 18.76 7.64
CA ILE A 307 8.90 18.19 6.35
C ILE A 307 9.21 19.17 5.20
N SER A 308 9.02 20.47 5.41
CA SER A 308 9.34 21.51 4.43
C SER A 308 10.84 21.60 4.14
N TYR A 309 11.69 21.47 5.16
CA TYR A 309 13.14 21.38 4.96
C TYR A 309 13.49 20.11 4.18
N TYR A 310 12.90 18.97 4.55
CA TYR A 310 13.20 17.72 3.88
C TYR A 310 12.80 17.73 2.41
N GLN A 311 11.61 18.26 2.10
CA GLN A 311 11.14 18.45 0.73
C GLN A 311 12.07 19.39 -0.05
N ALA A 312 12.40 20.56 0.50
CA ALA A 312 13.22 21.55 -0.21
C ALA A 312 14.64 21.06 -0.52
N ASN A 313 15.19 20.16 0.29
CA ASN A 313 16.57 19.69 0.18
C ASN A 313 16.69 18.21 -0.22
N TYR A 314 15.59 17.56 -0.63
CA TYR A 314 15.54 16.11 -0.81
C TYR A 314 16.66 15.58 -1.71
N PHE A 315 16.83 16.15 -2.92
CA PHE A 315 17.81 15.64 -3.89
C PHE A 315 19.26 15.83 -3.42
N ASP A 316 19.56 16.93 -2.74
CA ASP A 316 20.90 17.18 -2.20
C ASP A 316 21.20 16.20 -1.07
N LEU A 317 20.24 15.98 -0.17
CA LEU A 317 20.36 15.01 0.92
C LEU A 317 20.53 13.59 0.38
N MET A 318 19.75 13.18 -0.62
CA MET A 318 19.86 11.84 -1.21
C MET A 318 21.17 11.67 -1.99
N THR A 319 21.62 12.70 -2.71
CA THR A 319 22.92 12.69 -3.40
C THR A 319 24.06 12.47 -2.42
N ALA A 320 24.11 13.27 -1.33
CA ALA A 320 25.12 13.13 -0.29
C ALA A 320 25.04 11.75 0.39
N TYR A 321 23.84 11.27 0.71
CA TYR A 321 23.62 9.96 1.30
C TYR A 321 24.09 8.81 0.40
N LEU A 322 23.78 8.85 -0.90
CA LEU A 322 24.15 7.83 -1.87
C LEU A 322 25.65 7.84 -2.22
N GLN A 323 26.33 8.99 -2.07
CA GLN A 323 27.78 9.14 -2.25
C GLN A 323 28.60 8.72 -1.03
N ASN A 324 27.98 8.59 0.15
CA ASN A 324 28.70 8.27 1.37
C ASN A 324 29.32 6.84 1.28
N PRO A 325 30.65 6.70 1.41
CA PRO A 325 31.32 5.40 1.31
C PRO A 325 30.93 4.41 2.41
N ASP A 326 30.56 4.89 3.60
CA ASP A 326 30.19 4.03 4.73
C ASP A 326 28.88 3.28 4.47
N ARG A 327 28.03 3.82 3.58
CA ARG A 327 26.80 3.16 3.12
C ARG A 327 27.10 1.87 2.33
N GLN A 328 28.14 1.88 1.48
CA GLN A 328 28.49 0.72 0.64
C GLN A 328 29.03 -0.45 1.46
N MET A 329 29.58 -0.20 2.65
CA MET A 329 30.06 -1.24 3.55
C MET A 329 28.90 -1.94 4.30
N GLY A 330 27.80 -1.21 4.56
CA GLY A 330 26.62 -1.71 5.28
C GLY A 330 25.69 -2.60 4.45
N SER A 331 25.64 -2.44 3.12
CA SER A 331 24.76 -3.25 2.25
C SER A 331 25.13 -4.74 2.23
N SER A 332 26.37 -5.09 2.62
CA SER A 332 26.79 -6.48 2.81
C SER A 332 26.13 -7.16 4.02
N ARG A 333 25.65 -6.41 5.02
CA ARG A 333 25.05 -6.97 6.25
C ARG A 333 23.55 -7.23 6.14
N TYR A 334 22.88 -6.66 5.15
CA TYR A 334 21.45 -6.90 4.88
C TYR A 334 21.20 -7.92 3.76
N GLY A 335 22.27 -8.43 3.12
CA GLY A 335 22.19 -9.39 2.03
C GLY A 335 22.78 -10.75 2.41
N LYS A 336 21.89 -11.73 2.62
CA LYS A 336 22.08 -13.16 2.96
C LYS A 336 21.76 -13.50 4.42
N THR A 337 20.47 -13.56 4.72
CA THR A 337 19.98 -14.63 5.58
C THR A 337 19.91 -15.87 4.69
N ASP A 338 20.84 -16.81 4.91
CA ASP A 338 20.79 -18.16 4.33
C ASP A 338 19.50 -18.89 4.72
#